data_AF-A0AAD8V2E7-F1
#
_entry.id   AF-A0AAD8V2E7-F1
#
_cell.length_a   1.000
_cell.length_b   1.000
_cell.length_c   1.000
_cell.angle_alpha   90.00
_cell.angle_beta   90.00
_cell.angle_gamma   90.00
#
_symmetry.space_group_name_H-M   'P 1'
#
loop_
_entity.id
_entity.type
_entity.pdbx_description
1 polymer ?
#
loop_
_entity_poly.entity_id
_entity_poly.type
_entity_poly.pdbx_seq_one_letter_code
_entity_poly.pdbx_strand_id
1 'polypeptide(L)'
;MPIGGMSSESSRSSDSMPEVCAENDWDNSPAGLARKQCRGLYELWDKRDSKYEDIRLQFAHNRYRTRQYYEGQILLAQRKYEQGVGCCTLRLFFSRFLRRELKNIGEKEQNAMNVLLKGETIERVAVTSKFSDREENYIIQCRTRWAKKYPATPFWYDEQEELSTSGDYDGSSVSAQSFA
;
A
#
# COMPACT_ATOMS: atom_id res chain seq x y z
N MET A 1 1.39 35.40 -11.05
CA MET A 1 1.32 35.13 -9.60
C MET A 1 1.84 33.72 -9.37
N PRO A 2 2.93 33.51 -8.61
CA PRO A 2 3.36 32.16 -8.27
C PRO A 2 2.51 31.65 -7.09
N ILE A 3 1.86 30.51 -7.30
CA ILE A 3 1.24 29.74 -6.22
C ILE A 3 2.40 29.09 -5.48
N GLY A 4 2.72 29.65 -4.30
CA GLY A 4 3.67 29.06 -3.36
C GLY A 4 3.21 27.65 -3.02
N GLY A 5 4.02 26.67 -3.42
CA GLY A 5 3.83 25.29 -3.03
C GLY A 5 3.90 25.21 -1.52
N MET A 6 2.77 24.89 -0.89
CA MET A 6 2.73 24.41 0.47
C MET A 6 3.58 23.13 0.50
N SER A 7 4.80 23.23 1.01
CA SER A 7 5.44 22.09 1.66
C SER A 7 4.58 21.79 2.87
N SER A 8 3.57 20.95 2.70
CA SER A 8 3.07 20.15 3.79
C SER A 8 4.24 19.22 4.15
N GLU A 9 5.06 19.64 5.09
CA GLU A 9 5.86 18.72 5.88
C GLU A 9 4.88 17.70 6.48
N SER A 10 4.65 16.63 5.73
CA SER A 10 4.15 15.39 6.28
C SER A 10 5.14 15.05 7.38
N SER A 11 4.69 15.18 8.63
CA SER A 11 5.42 14.87 9.84
C SER A 11 6.34 13.69 9.55
N ARG A 12 7.65 13.95 9.48
CA ARG A 12 8.66 12.93 9.25
C ARG A 12 8.44 11.86 10.30
N SER A 13 7.72 10.80 9.93
CA SER A 13 7.67 9.57 10.69
C SER A 13 9.11 9.19 10.93
N SER A 14 9.52 9.22 12.20
CA SER A 14 10.90 8.99 12.58
C SER A 14 11.27 7.61 12.04
N ASP A 15 12.12 7.62 11.02
CA ASP A 15 12.60 6.43 10.29
C ASP A 15 13.56 5.60 11.17
N SER A 16 13.60 5.91 12.47
CA SER A 16 14.34 5.24 13.51
C SER A 16 13.75 3.85 13.77
N MET A 17 14.66 2.88 13.83
CA MET A 17 14.37 1.55 14.35
C MET A 17 13.85 1.66 15.79
N PRO A 18 12.92 0.78 16.21
CA PRO A 18 12.59 0.65 17.62
C PRO A 18 13.85 0.33 18.40
N GLU A 19 13.97 0.93 19.58
CA GLU A 19 15.09 0.65 20.44
C GLU A 19 15.00 -0.79 20.95
N VAL A 20 16.08 -1.56 20.76
CA VAL A 20 16.20 -2.88 21.37
C VAL A 20 16.49 -2.65 22.86
N CYS A 21 15.42 -2.59 23.66
CA CYS A 21 15.30 -2.14 25.05
C CYS A 21 16.61 -2.11 25.85
N ALA A 22 17.08 -0.95 26.34
CA ALA A 22 18.31 -0.81 27.15
C ALA A 22 18.47 -1.80 28.33
N GLU A 23 19.71 -2.01 28.80
CA GLU A 23 20.06 -2.99 29.84
C GLU A 23 19.45 -2.72 31.23
N ASN A 24 18.83 -1.56 31.48
CA ASN A 24 18.52 -1.04 32.81
C ASN A 24 17.05 -1.21 33.25
N ASP A 25 16.39 -2.31 32.89
CA ASP A 25 14.98 -2.51 33.21
C ASP A 25 14.74 -3.46 34.39
N TRP A 26 13.76 -3.10 35.22
CA TRP A 26 13.42 -3.74 36.50
C TRP A 26 12.88 -5.18 36.40
N ASP A 27 12.37 -5.59 35.23
CA ASP A 27 11.89 -6.96 34.97
C ASP A 27 12.91 -7.71 34.09
N ASN A 28 13.89 -8.33 34.75
CA ASN A 28 14.94 -9.17 34.14
C ASN A 28 14.48 -10.61 33.90
N SER A 29 13.19 -10.82 33.59
CA SER A 29 12.66 -12.11 33.19
C SER A 29 12.70 -12.28 31.66
N PRO A 30 12.78 -13.52 31.13
CA PRO A 30 12.60 -13.79 29.71
C PRO A 30 11.27 -13.24 29.18
N ALA A 31 10.18 -13.40 29.94
CA ALA A 31 8.86 -12.89 29.58
C ALA A 31 8.79 -11.35 29.54
N GLY A 32 9.50 -10.66 30.44
CA GLY A 32 9.63 -9.20 30.43
C GLY A 32 10.34 -8.70 29.18
N LEU A 33 11.44 -9.35 28.78
CA LEU A 33 12.18 -9.00 27.56
C LEU A 33 11.36 -9.31 26.30
N ALA A 34 10.70 -10.47 26.25
CA ALA A 34 9.88 -10.89 25.11
C ALA A 34 8.77 -9.86 24.84
N ARG A 35 7.99 -9.50 25.86
CA ARG A 35 6.91 -8.51 25.74
C ARG A 35 7.38 -7.18 25.15
N LYS A 36 8.57 -6.72 25.51
CA LYS A 36 9.09 -5.46 24.99
C LYS A 36 9.60 -5.59 23.55
N GLN A 37 10.30 -6.68 23.24
CA GLN A 37 10.73 -6.96 21.88
C GLN A 37 9.53 -7.14 20.93
N CYS A 38 8.49 -7.87 21.34
CA CYS A 38 7.20 -7.97 20.65
C CYS A 38 6.59 -6.59 20.41
N ARG A 39 6.56 -5.73 21.44
CA ARG A 39 6.01 -4.38 21.31
C ARG A 39 6.75 -3.57 20.24
N GLY A 40 8.09 -3.59 20.22
CA GLY A 40 8.85 -2.89 19.19
C GLY A 40 8.60 -3.44 17.78
N LEU A 41 8.33 -4.75 17.65
CA LEU A 41 7.92 -5.35 16.38
C LEU A 41 6.53 -4.85 15.93
N TYR A 42 5.57 -4.76 16.85
CA TYR A 42 4.26 -4.18 16.55
C TYR A 42 4.37 -2.70 16.14
N GLU A 43 5.25 -1.93 16.78
CA GLU A 43 5.51 -0.55 16.37
C GLU A 43 6.10 -0.46 14.94
N LEU A 44 6.90 -1.44 14.51
CA LEU A 44 7.36 -1.53 13.10
C LEU A 44 6.20 -1.83 12.15
N TRP A 45 5.31 -2.76 12.50
CA TRP A 45 4.14 -3.10 11.68
C TRP A 45 3.14 -1.95 11.60
N ASP A 46 2.87 -1.25 12.69
CA ASP A 46 2.02 -0.05 12.70
C ASP A 46 2.57 1.04 11.77
N LYS A 47 3.90 1.25 11.77
CA LYS A 47 4.55 2.18 10.85
C LYS A 47 4.39 1.74 9.39
N ARG A 48 4.50 0.44 9.11
CA ARG A 48 4.29 -0.12 7.76
C ARG A 48 2.86 0.12 7.28
N ASP A 49 1.89 -0.21 8.14
CA ASP A 49 0.48 -0.15 7.78
C ASP A 49 0.02 1.30 7.62
N SER A 50 0.51 2.21 8.46
CA SER A 50 0.35 3.65 8.26
C SER A 50 0.88 4.11 6.90
N LYS A 51 2.03 3.60 6.45
CA LYS A 51 2.58 3.93 5.12
C LYS A 51 1.73 3.39 3.97
N TYR A 52 1.18 2.19 4.11
CA TYR A 52 0.25 1.66 3.12
C TYR A 52 -1.03 2.49 3.00
N GLU A 53 -1.56 2.96 4.13
CA GLU A 53 -2.73 3.83 4.14
C GLU A 53 -2.43 5.20 3.52
N ASP A 54 -1.28 5.80 3.80
CA ASP A 54 -0.84 7.04 3.14
C ASP A 54 -0.82 6.89 1.60
N ILE A 55 -0.19 5.82 1.11
CA ILE A 55 -0.11 5.51 -0.33
C ILE A 55 -1.52 5.33 -0.90
N ARG A 56 -2.37 4.53 -0.23
CA ARG A 56 -3.74 4.26 -0.67
C ARG A 56 -4.55 5.55 -0.82
N LEU A 57 -4.47 6.44 0.16
CA LEU A 57 -5.17 7.72 0.17
C LEU A 57 -4.65 8.65 -0.93
N GLN A 58 -3.33 8.74 -1.10
CA GLN A 58 -2.71 9.56 -2.14
C GLN A 58 -3.14 9.12 -3.56
N PHE A 59 -3.12 7.82 -3.85
CA PHE A 59 -3.54 7.30 -5.15
C PHE A 59 -5.05 7.37 -5.36
N ALA A 60 -5.86 7.20 -4.31
CA ALA A 60 -7.31 7.44 -4.39
C ALA A 60 -7.61 8.89 -4.78
N HIS A 61 -6.93 9.85 -4.15
CA HIS A 61 -7.06 11.28 -4.47
C HIS A 61 -6.62 11.60 -5.90
N ASN A 62 -5.50 11.05 -6.34
CA ASN A 62 -5.00 11.25 -7.70
C ASN A 62 -5.95 10.67 -8.75
N ARG A 63 -6.52 9.48 -8.52
CA ARG A 63 -7.55 8.89 -9.39
C ARG A 63 -8.78 9.79 -9.47
N TYR A 64 -9.26 10.29 -8.33
CA TYR A 64 -10.40 11.21 -8.28
C TYR A 64 -10.15 12.48 -9.10
N ARG A 65 -9.01 13.16 -8.88
CA ARG A 65 -8.63 14.35 -9.66
C ARG A 65 -8.52 14.07 -11.15
N THR A 66 -7.98 12.90 -11.51
CA THR A 66 -7.83 12.50 -12.91
C THR A 66 -9.19 12.29 -13.57
N ARG A 67 -10.14 11.63 -12.90
CA ARG A 67 -11.53 11.49 -13.40
C ARG A 67 -12.17 12.85 -13.63
N GLN A 68 -12.11 13.73 -12.62
CA GLN A 68 -12.66 15.09 -12.71
C GLN A 68 -12.07 15.88 -13.88
N TYR A 69 -10.76 15.75 -14.12
CA TYR A 69 -10.11 16.38 -15.27
C TYR A 69 -10.69 15.89 -16.60
N TYR A 70 -10.82 14.58 -16.78
CA TYR A 70 -11.32 14.01 -18.04
C TYR A 70 -12.82 14.22 -18.23
N GLU A 71 -13.63 14.18 -17.17
CA GLU A 71 -15.04 14.62 -17.18
C GLU A 71 -15.15 16.06 -17.70
N GLY A 72 -14.30 16.97 -17.22
CA GLY A 72 -14.21 18.34 -17.71
C GLY A 72 -13.87 18.42 -19.20
N GLN A 73 -12.93 17.60 -19.68
CA GLN A 73 -12.57 17.55 -21.10
C GLN A 73 -13.72 17.04 -21.98
N ILE A 74 -14.48 16.04 -21.51
CA ILE A 74 -15.67 15.53 -22.20
C ILE A 74 -16.70 16.65 -22.35
N LEU A 75 -16.99 17.37 -21.28
CA LEU A 75 -17.96 18.49 -21.29
C LEU A 75 -17.50 19.62 -22.23
N LEU A 76 -16.21 19.93 -22.25
CA LEU A 76 -15.65 20.94 -23.16
C LEU A 76 -15.76 20.52 -24.63
N ALA A 77 -15.47 19.25 -24.96
CA ALA A 77 -15.61 18.73 -26.31
C ALA A 77 -17.07 18.77 -26.79
N GLN A 78 -18.00 18.38 -25.92
CA GLN A 78 -19.44 18.45 -26.19
C GLN A 78 -19.92 19.89 -26.43
N ARG A 79 -19.52 20.84 -25.58
CA ARG A 79 -19.86 22.27 -25.74
C ARG A 79 -19.33 22.85 -27.05
N LYS A 80 -18.09 22.51 -27.44
CA LYS A 80 -17.52 22.95 -28.73
C LYS A 80 -18.32 22.40 -29.92
N TYR A 81 -18.76 21.15 -29.83
CA TYR A 81 -19.64 20.57 -30.84
C TYR A 81 -20.97 21.33 -30.92
N GLU A 82 -21.64 21.57 -29.80
CA GLU A 82 -22.90 22.32 -29.77
C GLU A 82 -22.77 23.71 -30.41
N GLN A 83 -21.67 24.42 -30.15
CA GLN A 83 -21.37 25.72 -30.77
C GLN A 83 -21.12 25.63 -32.28
N GLY A 84 -20.50 24.54 -32.78
CA GLY A 84 -20.19 24.34 -34.19
C GLY A 84 -21.36 23.85 -35.06
N VAL A 85 -22.41 23.32 -34.45
CA VAL A 85 -23.58 22.72 -35.15
C VAL A 85 -24.56 23.77 -35.70
N GLY A 86 -24.36 25.07 -35.40
CA GLY A 86 -25.14 26.17 -35.98
C GLY A 86 -25.09 26.25 -37.51
N CYS A 87 -24.19 25.52 -38.17
CA CYS A 87 -24.11 25.40 -39.63
C CYS A 87 -24.58 24.00 -40.09
N CYS A 88 -25.80 23.92 -40.64
CA CYS A 88 -26.49 22.67 -41.00
C CYS A 88 -25.71 21.74 -41.95
N THR A 89 -24.85 22.30 -42.81
CA THR A 89 -24.10 21.57 -43.84
C THR A 89 -22.94 20.74 -43.30
N LEU A 90 -22.43 21.05 -42.09
CA LEU A 90 -21.25 20.39 -41.52
C LEU A 90 -21.56 19.42 -40.38
N ARG A 91 -22.83 19.26 -40.00
CA ARG A 91 -23.26 18.48 -38.84
C ARG A 91 -22.74 17.03 -38.81
N LEU A 92 -22.72 16.36 -39.96
CA LEU A 92 -22.17 14.99 -40.06
C LEU A 92 -20.66 14.94 -39.80
N PHE A 93 -19.90 15.91 -40.32
CA PHE A 93 -18.46 16.01 -40.11
C PHE A 93 -18.13 16.31 -38.64
N PHE A 94 -18.84 17.26 -38.03
CA PHE A 94 -18.70 17.57 -36.61
C PHE A 94 -19.06 16.37 -35.73
N SER A 95 -20.07 15.57 -36.09
CA SER A 95 -20.45 14.40 -35.29
C SER A 95 -19.39 13.28 -35.30
N ARG A 96 -18.72 13.08 -36.44
CA ARG A 96 -17.61 12.11 -36.55
C ARG A 96 -16.38 12.60 -35.81
N PHE A 97 -16.10 13.91 -35.86
CA PHE A 97 -15.02 14.53 -35.12
C PHE A 97 -15.21 14.38 -33.61
N LEU A 98 -16.38 14.74 -33.09
CA LEU A 98 -16.71 14.60 -31.67
C LEU A 98 -16.56 13.14 -31.20
N ARG A 99 -17.05 12.16 -31.95
CA ARG A 99 -16.87 10.74 -31.59
C ARG A 99 -15.41 10.33 -31.47
N ARG A 100 -14.56 10.78 -32.42
CA ARG A 100 -13.11 10.50 -32.37
C ARG A 100 -12.45 11.19 -31.19
N GLU A 101 -12.83 12.43 -30.91
CA GLU A 101 -12.30 13.20 -29.78
C GLU A 101 -12.69 12.56 -28.45
N LEU A 102 -13.96 12.21 -28.23
CA LEU A 102 -14.43 11.51 -27.03
C LEU A 102 -13.74 10.14 -26.85
N LYS A 103 -13.56 9.38 -27.94
CA LYS A 103 -12.82 8.12 -27.89
C LYS A 103 -11.38 8.34 -27.42
N ASN A 104 -10.69 9.33 -27.99
CA ASN A 104 -9.32 9.67 -27.60
C ASN A 104 -9.23 10.13 -26.13
N ILE A 105 -10.21 10.91 -25.66
CA ILE A 105 -10.29 11.31 -24.26
C ILE A 105 -10.42 10.08 -23.35
N GLY A 106 -11.32 9.14 -23.69
CA GLY A 106 -11.50 7.90 -22.92
C GLY A 106 -10.26 7.00 -22.93
N GLU A 107 -9.57 6.86 -24.06
CA GLU A 107 -8.31 6.12 -24.15
C GLU A 107 -7.21 6.74 -23.27
N LYS A 108 -7.11 8.07 -23.26
CA LYS A 108 -6.17 8.81 -22.40
C LYS A 108 -6.51 8.68 -20.92
N GLU A 109 -7.79 8.75 -20.56
CA GLU A 109 -8.25 8.53 -19.20
C GLU A 109 -7.89 7.13 -18.72
N GLN A 110 -8.22 6.09 -19.50
CA GLN A 110 -7.91 4.72 -19.15
C GLN A 110 -6.40 4.51 -18.97
N ASN A 111 -5.59 5.06 -19.87
CA ASN A 111 -4.13 4.97 -19.75
C ASN A 111 -3.63 5.67 -18.47
N ALA A 112 -4.14 6.86 -18.16
CA ALA A 112 -3.78 7.57 -16.94
C ALA A 112 -4.15 6.76 -15.68
N MET A 113 -5.34 6.14 -15.65
CA MET A 113 -5.76 5.27 -14.53
C MET A 113 -4.84 4.05 -14.38
N ASN A 114 -4.46 3.43 -15.50
CA ASN A 114 -3.53 2.30 -15.49
C ASN A 114 -2.15 2.69 -14.95
N VAL A 115 -1.64 3.87 -15.33
CA VAL A 115 -0.38 4.40 -14.79
C VAL A 115 -0.47 4.61 -13.28
N LEU A 116 -1.56 5.21 -12.79
CA LEU A 116 -1.78 5.40 -11.36
C LEU A 116 -1.86 4.07 -10.60
N LEU A 117 -2.55 3.07 -11.14
CA LEU A 117 -2.62 1.73 -10.53
C LEU A 117 -1.23 1.06 -10.44
N LYS A 118 -0.44 1.16 -11.50
CA LYS A 118 0.94 0.64 -11.51
C LYS A 118 1.82 1.39 -10.52
N GLY A 119 1.69 2.71 -10.45
CA GLY A 119 2.40 3.55 -9.47
C GLY A 119 2.11 3.12 -8.03
N GLU A 120 0.82 2.93 -7.70
CA GLU A 120 0.40 2.46 -6.37
C GLU A 120 1.04 1.11 -6.02
N THR A 121 1.07 0.19 -6.99
CA THR A 121 1.66 -1.13 -6.80
C THR A 121 3.16 -1.05 -6.55
N ILE A 122 3.89 -0.24 -7.32
CA ILE A 122 5.34 -0.06 -7.18
C ILE A 122 5.67 0.52 -5.81
N GLU A 123 4.96 1.56 -5.37
CA GLU A 123 5.19 2.18 -4.07
C GLU A 123 4.90 1.23 -2.91
N ARG A 124 3.82 0.44 -2.99
CA ARG A 124 3.52 -0.58 -1.98
C ARG A 124 4.62 -1.63 -1.91
N VAL A 125 5.08 -2.16 -3.05
CA VAL A 125 6.18 -3.15 -3.08
C VAL A 125 7.47 -2.58 -2.48
N ALA A 126 7.79 -1.32 -2.78
CA ALA A 126 8.96 -0.66 -2.20
C ALA A 126 8.85 -0.55 -0.67
N VAL A 127 7.67 -0.22 -0.14
CA VAL A 127 7.42 -0.22 1.30
C VAL A 127 7.53 -1.64 1.87
N THR A 128 6.95 -2.65 1.23
CA THR A 128 7.04 -4.04 1.68
C THR A 128 8.49 -4.49 1.81
N SER A 129 9.31 -4.28 0.76
CA SER A 129 10.73 -4.65 0.77
C SER A 129 11.47 -3.94 1.90
N LYS A 130 11.31 -2.62 2.02
CA LYS A 130 12.01 -1.83 3.05
C LYS A 130 11.65 -2.27 4.46
N PHE A 131 10.38 -2.59 4.72
CA PHE A 131 9.94 -3.02 6.05
C PHE A 131 10.32 -4.47 6.35
N SER A 132 10.34 -5.35 5.35
CA SER A 132 10.84 -6.72 5.48
C SER A 132 12.29 -6.72 5.96
N ASP A 133 13.16 -5.93 5.31
CA ASP A 133 14.57 -5.83 5.70
C ASP A 133 14.72 -5.29 7.13
N ARG A 134 13.86 -4.35 7.53
CA ARG A 134 13.88 -3.78 8.90
C ARG A 134 13.44 -4.78 9.95
N GLU A 135 12.36 -5.50 9.67
CA GLU A 135 11.83 -6.55 10.52
C GLU A 135 12.87 -7.65 10.74
N GLU A 136 13.48 -8.15 9.67
CA GLU A 136 14.55 -9.15 9.74
C GLU A 136 15.72 -8.66 10.61
N ASN A 137 16.21 -7.44 10.35
CA ASN A 137 17.30 -6.85 11.13
C ASN A 137 16.93 -6.68 12.61
N TYR A 138 15.69 -6.28 12.91
CA TYR A 138 15.20 -6.14 14.27
C TYR A 138 15.13 -7.49 14.99
N ILE A 139 14.65 -8.53 14.31
CA ILE A 139 14.58 -9.90 14.85
C ILE A 139 15.99 -10.43 15.13
N ILE A 140 16.96 -10.22 14.23
CA ILE A 140 18.37 -10.62 14.43
C ILE A 140 18.95 -9.95 15.68
N GLN A 141 18.72 -8.65 15.86
CA GLN A 141 19.18 -7.94 17.06
C GLN A 141 18.49 -8.44 18.34
N CYS A 142 17.19 -8.69 18.27
CA CYS A 142 16.43 -9.26 19.38
C CYS A 142 16.95 -10.64 19.78
N ARG A 143 17.21 -11.52 18.80
CA ARG A 143 17.76 -12.86 19.00
C ARG A 143 19.16 -12.81 19.58
N THR A 144 20.03 -11.94 19.07
CA THR A 144 21.39 -11.74 19.61
C THR A 144 21.35 -11.33 21.08
N ARG A 145 20.49 -10.38 21.42
CA ARG A 145 20.31 -9.91 22.79
C ARG A 145 19.70 -10.98 23.69
N TRP A 146 18.74 -11.74 23.16
CA TRP A 146 18.10 -12.84 23.86
C TRP A 146 19.13 -13.91 24.24
N ALA A 147 19.92 -14.38 23.28
CA ALA A 147 20.99 -15.36 23.51
C ALA A 147 22.02 -14.88 24.53
N LYS A 148 22.35 -13.57 24.55
CA LYS A 148 23.25 -12.98 25.55
C LYS A 148 22.66 -13.02 26.97
N LYS A 149 21.36 -12.73 27.14
CA LYS A 149 20.71 -12.66 28.46
C LYS A 149 20.21 -14.01 28.98
N TYR A 150 19.71 -14.86 28.08
CA TYR A 150 19.05 -16.13 28.39
C TYR A 150 19.49 -17.25 27.44
N PRO A 151 20.76 -17.71 27.51
CA PRO A 151 21.34 -18.64 26.53
C PRO A 151 20.67 -20.03 26.51
N ALA A 152 20.05 -20.44 27.61
CA ALA A 152 19.36 -21.74 27.73
C ALA A 152 17.84 -21.64 27.46
N THR A 153 17.33 -20.45 27.15
CA THR A 153 15.90 -20.22 26.91
C THR A 153 15.66 -20.04 25.41
N PRO A 154 14.74 -20.80 24.79
CA PRO A 154 14.35 -20.61 23.39
C PRO A 154 13.95 -19.17 23.10
N PHE A 155 14.20 -18.71 21.87
CA PHE A 155 13.80 -17.36 21.47
C PHE A 155 12.29 -17.33 21.24
N TRP A 156 11.62 -16.36 21.87
CA TRP A 156 10.16 -16.25 21.86
C TRP A 156 9.52 -16.15 20.46
N TYR A 157 10.28 -15.68 19.47
CA TYR A 157 9.78 -15.57 18.09
C TYR A 157 9.76 -16.93 17.37
N ASP A 158 10.65 -17.85 17.75
CA ASP A 158 10.76 -19.18 17.12
C ASP A 158 9.52 -20.03 17.47
N GLU A 159 9.00 -19.88 18.69
CA GLU A 159 7.76 -20.55 19.14
C GLU A 159 6.52 -20.09 18.35
N GLN A 160 6.51 -18.88 17.78
CA GLN A 160 5.40 -18.40 16.94
C GLN A 160 5.42 -18.99 15.51
N GLU A 161 6.60 -19.36 15.01
CA GLU A 161 6.77 -19.96 13.68
C GLU A 161 6.28 -21.42 13.66
N GLU A 162 6.49 -22.16 14.76
CA GLU A 162 6.00 -23.54 14.95
C GLU A 162 4.47 -23.62 15.07
N LEU A 163 3.83 -22.62 15.67
CA LEU A 163 2.37 -22.50 15.72
C LEU A 163 1.73 -22.16 14.36
N SER A 164 2.48 -21.50 13.47
CA SER A 164 2.00 -21.14 12.13
C SER A 164 2.14 -22.30 11.12
N THR A 165 3.01 -23.27 11.41
CA THR A 165 3.30 -24.43 10.54
C THR A 165 2.64 -25.73 11.00
N SER A 166 2.12 -25.80 12.23
CA SER A 166 1.39 -26.97 12.76
C SER A 166 -0.11 -26.99 12.41
N GLY A 167 -0.59 -26.05 11.58
CA GLY A 167 -1.98 -25.97 11.12
C GLY A 167 -2.36 -26.88 9.95
N ASP A 168 -1.43 -27.65 9.40
CA ASP A 168 -1.68 -28.60 8.30
C ASP A 168 -1.56 -30.05 8.79
N TYR A 169 -2.53 -30.53 9.57
CA TYR A 169 -2.78 -31.97 9.67
C TYR A 169 -4.26 -32.32 9.88
N ASP A 170 -4.76 -33.03 8.87
CA ASP A 170 -5.82 -34.04 8.82
C ASP A 170 -7.30 -33.65 8.85
N GLY A 171 -7.88 -33.65 7.65
CA GLY A 171 -9.31 -33.76 7.38
C GLY A 171 -9.58 -34.22 5.94
N SER A 172 -8.70 -35.04 5.36
CA SER A 172 -8.97 -35.69 4.07
C SER A 172 -9.89 -36.89 4.31
N SER A 173 -11.18 -36.72 4.04
CA SER A 173 -12.01 -37.87 3.66
C SER A 173 -12.63 -37.57 2.30
N VAL A 174 -12.01 -38.16 1.30
CA VAL A 174 -12.58 -38.33 -0.03
C VAL A 174 -13.78 -39.26 0.13
N SER A 175 -14.94 -38.85 -0.35
CA SER A 175 -15.98 -39.80 -0.77
C SER A 175 -16.53 -39.33 -2.10
N ALA A 176 -16.01 -39.98 -3.14
CA ALA A 176 -16.48 -39.87 -4.51
C ALA A 176 -17.74 -40.71 -4.71
N GLN A 177 -18.69 -40.12 -5.43
CA GLN A 177 -19.64 -40.73 -6.37
C GLN A 177 -20.70 -41.73 -5.88
N SER A 178 -21.95 -41.41 -6.20
CA SER A 178 -22.69 -42.16 -7.22
C SER A 178 -23.87 -41.34 -7.74
N PHE A 179 -23.79 -40.96 -9.02
CA PHE A 179 -24.97 -40.69 -9.85
C PHE A 179 -25.51 -42.03 -10.33
N ALA A 180 -26.79 -42.28 -10.09
CA ALA A 180 -27.66 -43.11 -10.92
C ALA A 180 -29.09 -42.57 -10.77
#